data_AF-A0A5J4VD69-F1
#
_entry.id   AF-A0A5J4VD69-F1
#
_cell.length_a   1.000
_cell.length_b   1.000
_cell.length_c   1.000
_cell.angle_alpha   90.00
_cell.angle_beta   90.00
_cell.angle_gamma   90.00
#
_symmetry.space_group_name_H-M   'P 1'
#
loop_
_entity.id
_entity.type
_entity.pdbx_description
1 polymer ?
#
loop_
_entity_poly.entity_id
_entity_poly.type
_entity_poly.pdbx_seq_one_letter_code
_entity_poly.pdbx_strand_id
1 'polypeptide(L)'
;MLQSVIAEAMKRRSSRIFTYLDNILTLNQVPTILQLEIQQVMKILQELGWMIAMDKSNINPTQIEEFLGLLWSTRAMAMQRATSQRMGLLQLLNHLKKLAKRKKHVKTRESASVIGEIQYTRAQFKRGTLFVKQIQKLMDKVIDKRHWNKWTQLSKSAIPDITWWISKLAHNQPQCFTKINKPKVLGLLSQVSTVRISSIPQVHGIL
;
A
#
# COMPACT_ATOMS: atom_id res chain seq x y z
N MET A 1 9.84 19.36 0.02
CA MET A 1 11.05 19.59 -0.81
C MET A 1 11.16 18.58 -1.94
N LEU A 2 11.17 17.27 -1.69
CA LEU A 2 11.24 16.25 -2.76
C LEU A 2 10.02 16.27 -3.71
N GLN A 3 8.81 16.34 -3.17
CA GLN A 3 7.59 16.38 -4.00
C GLN A 3 7.53 17.60 -4.92
N SER A 4 7.98 18.78 -4.46
CA SER A 4 7.99 20.01 -5.29
C SER A 4 9.03 19.94 -6.40
N VAL A 5 10.19 19.33 -6.14
CA VAL A 5 11.25 19.12 -7.13
C VAL A 5 10.82 18.10 -8.18
N ILE A 6 10.22 16.98 -7.76
CA ILE A 6 9.65 16.00 -8.69
C ILE A 6 8.51 16.66 -9.48
N ALA A 7 7.60 17.37 -8.84
CA ALA A 7 6.50 18.04 -9.53
C ALA A 7 7.01 19.03 -10.59
N GLU A 8 8.05 19.81 -10.31
CA GLU A 8 8.61 20.78 -11.27
C GLU A 8 9.39 20.10 -12.41
N ALA A 9 10.22 19.10 -12.11
CA ALA A 9 10.93 18.27 -13.12
C ALA A 9 9.96 17.56 -14.09
N MET A 10 8.69 17.47 -13.69
CA MET A 10 7.66 16.74 -14.38
C MET A 10 6.53 17.60 -14.96
N LYS A 11 6.48 18.89 -14.63
CA LYS A 11 5.35 19.78 -14.89
C LYS A 11 5.02 19.98 -16.38
N ARG A 12 6.00 19.75 -17.26
CA ARG A 12 5.89 19.95 -18.72
C ARG A 12 5.65 18.65 -19.49
N ARG A 13 5.41 17.54 -18.79
CA ARG A 13 5.27 16.21 -19.38
C ARG A 13 3.82 15.89 -19.69
N SER A 14 3.62 15.01 -20.66
CA SER A 14 2.29 14.58 -21.10
C SER A 14 1.71 13.47 -20.23
N SER A 15 2.55 12.75 -19.49
CA SER A 15 2.12 11.70 -18.56
C SER A 15 1.52 12.25 -17.27
N ARG A 16 0.62 11.47 -16.68
CA ARG A 16 0.09 11.72 -15.34
C ARG A 16 1.02 11.12 -14.30
N ILE A 17 1.22 11.83 -13.19
CA ILE A 17 2.21 11.45 -12.19
C ILE A 17 1.61 11.53 -10.81
N PHE A 18 1.93 10.54 -9.99
CA PHE A 18 1.58 10.47 -8.59
C PHE A 18 2.84 10.24 -7.77
N THR A 19 3.03 11.05 -6.74
CA THR A 19 4.18 10.95 -5.84
C THR A 19 3.70 10.69 -4.42
N TYR A 20 4.30 9.71 -3.75
CA TYR A 20 4.07 9.43 -2.34
C TYR A 20 5.40 9.14 -1.66
N LEU A 21 5.87 10.08 -0.82
CA LEU A 21 7.19 10.04 -0.18
C LEU A 21 8.32 9.78 -1.20
N ASP A 22 8.88 8.57 -1.18
CA ASP A 22 9.97 8.04 -2.00
C ASP A 22 9.49 7.31 -3.27
N ASN A 23 8.18 7.14 -3.47
CA ASN A 23 7.59 6.42 -4.58
C ASN A 23 6.99 7.37 -5.62
N ILE A 24 7.37 7.19 -6.88
CA ILE A 24 6.86 7.94 -8.04
C ILE A 24 6.19 6.95 -8.99
N LEU A 25 4.94 7.22 -9.35
CA LEU A 25 4.14 6.47 -10.32
C LEU A 25 3.84 7.37 -11.51
N THR A 26 4.18 6.92 -12.71
CA THR A 26 3.91 7.68 -13.94
C THR A 26 3.04 6.84 -14.88
N LEU A 27 2.10 7.50 -15.55
CA LEU A 27 1.11 6.84 -16.42
C LEU A 27 0.95 7.59 -17.74
N ASN A 28 0.96 6.82 -18.83
CA ASN A 28 0.66 7.31 -20.17
C ASN A 28 -0.08 6.23 -20.97
N GLN A 29 -0.92 6.64 -21.92
CA GLN A 29 -1.51 5.69 -22.87
C GLN A 29 -0.48 5.20 -23.90
N VAL A 30 0.54 6.00 -24.19
CA VAL A 30 1.59 5.69 -25.15
C VAL A 30 2.83 5.15 -24.39
N PRO A 31 3.17 3.85 -24.54
CA PRO A 31 4.29 3.24 -23.80
C PRO A 31 5.64 3.92 -24.07
N THR A 32 5.89 4.30 -25.32
CA THR A 32 7.16 4.91 -25.73
C THR A 32 7.37 6.29 -25.11
N ILE A 33 6.31 7.11 -25.00
CA ILE A 33 6.37 8.39 -24.29
C ILE A 33 6.64 8.16 -22.81
N LEU A 34 5.96 7.19 -22.18
CA LEU A 34 6.18 6.86 -20.77
C LEU A 34 7.63 6.46 -20.49
N GLN A 35 8.20 5.61 -21.34
CA GLN A 35 9.58 5.14 -21.22
C GLN A 35 10.58 6.30 -21.33
N LEU A 36 10.42 7.16 -22.35
CA LEU A 36 11.26 8.33 -22.54
C LEU A 36 11.17 9.28 -21.33
N GLU A 37 9.95 9.56 -20.87
CA GLU A 37 9.75 10.48 -19.78
C GLU A 37 10.37 9.96 -18.48
N ILE A 38 10.24 8.66 -18.19
CA ILE A 38 10.85 8.02 -17.00
C ILE A 38 12.37 8.08 -17.01
N GLN A 39 13.00 7.81 -18.15
CA GLN A 39 14.46 7.94 -18.27
C GLN A 39 14.92 9.36 -17.94
N GLN A 40 14.18 10.36 -18.41
CA GLN A 40 14.48 11.76 -18.10
C GLN A 40 14.24 12.09 -16.62
N VAL A 41 13.18 11.54 -15.98
CA VAL A 41 12.97 11.71 -14.53
C VAL A 41 14.16 11.17 -13.75
N MET A 42 14.56 9.95 -14.07
CA MET A 42 15.64 9.27 -13.37
C MET A 42 16.94 10.06 -13.50
N LYS A 43 17.25 10.55 -14.71
CA LYS A 43 18.41 11.40 -14.95
C LYS A 43 18.38 12.66 -14.08
N ILE A 44 17.27 13.39 -14.06
CA ILE A 44 17.13 14.60 -13.23
C ILE A 44 17.29 14.28 -11.75
N LEU A 45 16.66 13.19 -11.27
CA LEU A 45 16.78 12.77 -9.88
C LEU A 45 18.23 12.44 -9.51
N GLN A 46 18.94 11.74 -10.38
CA GLN A 46 20.36 11.41 -10.19
C GLN A 46 21.25 12.65 -10.20
N GLU A 47 21.02 13.59 -11.12
CA GLU A 47 21.72 14.89 -11.18
C GLU A 47 21.51 15.71 -9.90
N LEU A 48 20.35 15.57 -9.27
CA LEU A 48 20.02 16.19 -7.99
C LEU A 48 20.54 15.41 -6.77
N GLY A 49 21.32 14.35 -6.98
CA GLY A 49 21.93 13.55 -5.92
C GLY A 49 21.04 12.46 -5.33
N TRP A 50 19.86 12.18 -5.92
CA TRP A 50 19.00 11.09 -5.47
C TRP A 50 19.42 9.76 -6.10
N MET A 51 19.40 8.70 -5.29
CA MET A 51 19.65 7.35 -5.78
C MET A 51 18.35 6.65 -6.11
N ILE A 52 18.31 6.01 -7.27
CA ILE A 52 17.18 5.19 -7.70
C ILE A 52 17.40 3.75 -7.25
N ALA A 53 16.43 3.19 -6.53
CA ALA A 53 16.39 1.76 -6.18
C ALA A 53 15.91 0.96 -7.40
N MET A 54 16.82 0.66 -8.33
CA MET A 54 16.50 -0.02 -9.60
C MET A 54 15.86 -1.39 -9.40
N ASP A 55 16.25 -2.12 -8.35
CA ASP A 55 15.69 -3.42 -7.96
C ASP A 55 14.22 -3.34 -7.52
N LYS A 56 13.79 -2.16 -7.04
CA LYS A 56 12.42 -1.90 -6.57
C LYS A 56 11.60 -1.06 -7.54
N SER A 57 12.20 -0.58 -8.63
CA SER A 57 11.57 0.28 -9.62
C SER A 57 11.13 -0.52 -10.83
N ASN A 58 9.98 -0.17 -11.41
CA ASN A 58 9.53 -0.75 -12.66
C ASN A 58 9.52 0.30 -13.76
N ILE A 59 10.66 0.43 -14.46
CA ILE A 59 10.86 1.45 -15.50
C ILE A 59 10.23 1.09 -16.84
N ASN A 60 9.91 -0.19 -17.03
CA ASN A 60 9.31 -0.67 -18.27
C ASN A 60 7.79 -0.46 -18.20
N PRO A 61 7.17 0.13 -19.23
CA PRO A 61 5.72 0.27 -19.29
C PRO A 61 4.99 -1.07 -19.08
N THR A 62 4.12 -1.12 -18.07
CA THR A 62 3.28 -2.29 -17.75
C THR A 62 1.82 -1.88 -17.50
N GLN A 63 0.90 -2.84 -17.51
CA GLN A 63 -0.50 -2.62 -17.12
C GLN A 63 -0.83 -3.19 -15.72
N ILE A 64 0.15 -3.80 -15.07
CA ILE A 64 0.05 -4.36 -13.72
C ILE A 64 1.22 -3.83 -12.90
N GLU A 65 0.94 -3.15 -11.80
CA GLU A 65 1.97 -2.51 -10.98
C GLU A 65 1.64 -2.58 -9.49
N GLU A 66 2.65 -2.87 -8.67
CA GLU A 66 2.53 -2.77 -7.21
C GLU A 66 2.91 -1.36 -6.75
N PHE A 67 1.92 -0.59 -6.30
CA PHE A 67 2.11 0.76 -5.79
C PHE A 67 1.38 0.93 -4.47
N LEU A 68 2.10 1.39 -3.44
CA LEU A 68 1.57 1.51 -2.08
C LEU A 68 0.94 0.19 -1.61
N GLY A 69 1.67 -0.93 -1.67
CA GLY A 69 1.21 -2.24 -1.13
C GLY A 69 -0.07 -2.80 -1.78
N LEU A 70 -0.55 -2.19 -2.86
CA LEU A 70 -1.69 -2.60 -3.66
C LEU A 70 -1.19 -2.96 -5.06
N LEU A 71 -1.69 -4.07 -5.58
CA LEU A 71 -1.52 -4.47 -6.96
C LEU A 71 -2.62 -3.81 -7.79
N TRP A 72 -2.23 -2.96 -8.73
CA TRP A 72 -3.12 -2.23 -9.61
C TRP A 72 -3.10 -2.84 -11.00
N SER A 73 -4.27 -2.95 -11.64
CA SER A 73 -4.38 -3.31 -13.04
C SER A 73 -5.13 -2.21 -13.80
N THR A 74 -4.45 -1.54 -14.73
CA THR A 74 -5.08 -0.55 -15.63
C THR A 74 -5.93 -1.22 -16.69
N ARG A 75 -5.62 -2.47 -17.04
CA ARG A 75 -6.42 -3.28 -17.97
C ARG A 75 -7.76 -3.67 -17.34
N ALA A 76 -7.74 -4.25 -16.14
CA ALA A 76 -8.95 -4.69 -15.45
C ALA A 76 -9.66 -3.56 -14.70
N MET A 77 -9.05 -2.36 -14.62
CA MET A 77 -9.56 -1.23 -13.84
C MET A 77 -9.83 -1.57 -12.38
N ALA A 78 -8.94 -2.38 -11.81
CA ALA A 78 -9.12 -2.97 -10.49
C ALA A 78 -7.84 -2.89 -9.67
N MET A 79 -8.00 -2.89 -8.35
CA MET A 79 -6.89 -3.09 -7.43
C MET A 79 -7.21 -4.20 -6.44
N GLN A 80 -6.15 -4.82 -5.93
CA GLN A 80 -6.21 -5.78 -4.86
C GLN A 80 -4.96 -5.67 -4.00
N ARG A 81 -4.97 -6.26 -2.81
CA ARG A 81 -3.77 -6.27 -1.97
C ARG A 81 -2.67 -7.13 -2.58
N ALA A 82 -1.43 -6.64 -2.52
CA ALA A 82 -0.24 -7.39 -2.90
C ALA A 82 -0.09 -8.66 -2.05
N THR A 83 0.44 -9.73 -2.65
CA THR A 83 0.50 -11.06 -2.03
C THR A 83 1.30 -11.06 -0.73
N SER A 84 2.47 -10.42 -0.69
CA SER A 84 3.34 -10.35 0.48
C SER A 84 2.63 -9.69 1.67
N GLN A 85 2.06 -8.50 1.46
CA GLN A 85 1.32 -7.74 2.47
C GLN A 85 0.08 -8.49 2.97
N ARG A 86 -0.63 -9.16 2.06
CA ARG A 86 -1.79 -9.99 2.37
C ARG A 86 -1.43 -11.17 3.27
N MET A 87 -0.32 -11.85 2.99
CA MET A 87 0.14 -12.98 3.79
C MET A 87 0.52 -12.56 5.20
N GLY A 88 1.21 -11.41 5.35
CA GLY A 88 1.54 -10.86 6.67
C GLY A 88 0.29 -10.58 7.51
N LEU A 89 -0.73 -9.91 6.94
CA LEU A 89 -1.96 -9.65 7.69
C LEU A 89 -2.72 -10.95 8.01
N LEU A 90 -2.78 -11.92 7.08
CA LEU A 90 -3.42 -13.21 7.34
C LEU A 90 -2.76 -13.97 8.49
N GLN A 91 -1.42 -13.94 8.58
CA GLN A 91 -0.69 -14.55 9.69
C GLN A 91 -1.06 -13.88 11.02
N LEU A 92 -1.06 -12.55 11.05
CA LEU A 92 -1.39 -11.78 12.25
C LEU A 92 -2.84 -11.99 12.71
N LEU A 93 -3.81 -11.99 11.78
CA LEU A 93 -5.21 -12.27 12.09
C LEU A 93 -5.43 -13.70 12.60
N ASN A 94 -4.77 -14.69 12.00
CA ASN A 94 -4.83 -16.08 12.47
C ASN A 94 -4.21 -16.23 13.87
N HIS A 95 -3.12 -15.52 14.14
CA HIS A 95 -2.52 -15.45 15.47
C HIS A 95 -3.50 -14.87 16.51
N LEU A 96 -4.09 -13.71 16.23
CA LEU A 96 -5.09 -13.09 17.11
C LEU A 96 -6.31 -14.01 17.33
N LYS A 97 -6.81 -14.67 16.28
CA LYS A 97 -7.92 -15.63 16.39
C LYS A 97 -7.59 -16.78 17.35
N LYS A 98 -6.37 -17.33 17.28
CA LYS A 98 -5.90 -18.38 18.20
C LYS A 98 -5.83 -17.86 19.64
N LEU A 99 -5.34 -16.65 19.86
CA LEU A 99 -5.28 -16.03 21.19
C LEU A 99 -6.69 -15.78 21.76
N ALA A 100 -7.60 -15.20 20.99
CA ALA A 100 -8.99 -14.95 21.41
C ALA A 100 -9.71 -16.25 21.82
N LYS A 101 -9.57 -17.33 21.03
CA LYS A 101 -10.16 -18.64 21.34
C LYS A 101 -9.68 -19.17 22.69
N ARG A 102 -8.38 -19.04 22.95
CA ARG A 102 -7.72 -19.50 24.19
C ARG A 102 -7.81 -18.48 25.34
N LYS A 103 -8.52 -17.37 25.16
CA LYS A 103 -8.60 -16.25 26.12
C LYS A 103 -7.21 -15.75 26.58
N LYS A 104 -6.21 -15.80 25.70
CA LYS A 104 -4.85 -15.34 26.00
C LYS A 104 -4.72 -13.82 25.85
N HIS A 105 -3.69 -13.29 26.47
CA HIS A 105 -3.32 -11.89 26.36
C HIS A 105 -2.50 -11.62 25.09
N VAL A 106 -2.67 -10.43 24.53
CA VAL A 106 -1.91 -9.89 23.40
C VAL A 106 -1.43 -8.48 23.74
N LYS A 107 -0.26 -8.08 23.22
CA LYS A 107 0.19 -6.69 23.37
C LYS A 107 -0.72 -5.75 22.59
N THR A 108 -1.04 -4.59 23.16
CA THR A 108 -1.88 -3.58 22.49
C THR A 108 -1.34 -3.19 21.11
N ARG A 109 -0.02 -3.05 20.97
CA ARG A 109 0.65 -2.75 19.69
C ARG A 109 0.33 -3.75 18.56
N GLU A 110 0.16 -5.04 18.87
CA GLU A 110 -0.13 -6.06 17.84
C GLU A 110 -1.58 -5.93 17.35
N SER A 111 -2.50 -5.58 18.25
CA SER A 111 -3.88 -5.27 17.86
C SER A 111 -3.93 -3.97 17.06
N ALA A 112 -3.14 -2.96 17.45
CA ALA A 112 -3.00 -1.70 16.71
C ALA A 112 -2.44 -1.89 15.31
N SER A 113 -1.45 -2.77 15.14
CA SER A 113 -0.91 -3.15 13.84
C SER A 113 -1.99 -3.75 12.94
N VAL A 114 -2.82 -4.67 13.45
CA VAL A 114 -3.96 -5.21 12.68
C VAL A 114 -4.92 -4.11 12.26
N ILE A 115 -5.26 -3.18 13.15
CA ILE A 115 -6.17 -2.09 12.80
C ILE A 115 -5.53 -1.22 11.70
N GLY A 116 -4.27 -0.83 11.83
CA GLY A 116 -3.56 -0.06 10.79
C GLY A 116 -3.58 -0.78 9.44
N GLU A 117 -3.23 -2.06 9.43
CA GLU A 117 -3.23 -2.90 8.23
C GLU A 117 -4.63 -3.07 7.62
N ILE A 118 -5.68 -3.12 8.44
CA ILE A 118 -7.06 -3.16 7.96
C ILE A 118 -7.47 -1.80 7.37
N GLN A 119 -7.12 -0.70 8.03
CA GLN A 119 -7.44 0.65 7.53
C GLN A 119 -6.81 0.89 6.17
N TYR A 120 -5.62 0.34 5.94
CA TYR A 120 -4.95 0.35 4.65
C TYR A 120 -5.77 -0.34 3.55
N THR A 121 -6.51 -1.41 3.89
CA THR A 121 -7.33 -2.16 2.92
C THR A 121 -8.71 -1.58 2.65
N ARG A 122 -9.10 -0.48 3.30
CA ARG A 122 -10.43 0.14 3.12
C ARG A 122 -10.74 0.46 1.67
N ALA A 123 -9.71 0.84 0.91
CA ALA A 123 -9.85 1.17 -0.49
C ALA A 123 -10.37 -0.04 -1.30
N GLN A 124 -9.93 -1.25 -0.95
CA GLN A 124 -10.39 -2.50 -1.59
C GLN A 124 -11.71 -2.99 -0.96
N PHE A 125 -11.82 -3.02 0.36
CA PHE A 125 -12.98 -3.55 1.07
C PHE A 125 -13.87 -2.42 1.60
N LYS A 126 -14.75 -1.86 0.76
CA LYS A 126 -15.61 -0.69 1.09
C LYS A 126 -16.42 -0.84 2.39
N ARG A 127 -16.83 -2.07 2.75
CA ARG A 127 -17.60 -2.38 3.99
C ARG A 127 -16.75 -2.89 5.14
N GLY A 128 -15.42 -2.97 4.97
CA GLY A 128 -14.52 -3.55 5.96
C GLY A 128 -14.54 -2.82 7.32
N THR A 129 -14.79 -1.52 7.32
CA THR A 129 -14.85 -0.67 8.53
C THR A 129 -15.86 -1.14 9.56
N LEU A 130 -16.93 -1.81 9.14
CA LEU A 130 -17.94 -2.35 10.03
C LEU A 130 -17.37 -3.47 10.91
N PHE A 131 -16.39 -4.22 10.39
CA PHE A 131 -15.74 -5.36 11.03
C PHE A 131 -14.44 -4.98 11.76
N VAL A 132 -14.30 -3.70 12.13
CA VAL A 132 -13.20 -3.21 12.97
C VAL A 132 -13.68 -2.77 14.34
N LYS A 133 -14.98 -2.47 14.47
CA LYS A 133 -15.56 -1.87 15.68
C LYS A 133 -15.27 -2.68 16.94
N GLN A 134 -15.35 -4.02 16.87
CA GLN A 134 -15.14 -4.85 18.06
C GLN A 134 -13.66 -4.91 18.45
N ILE A 135 -12.75 -4.91 17.47
CA ILE A 135 -11.30 -4.85 17.70
C ILE A 135 -10.93 -3.47 18.26
N GLN A 136 -11.49 -2.40 17.72
CA GLN A 136 -11.26 -1.03 18.17
C GLN A 136 -11.77 -0.78 19.59
N LYS A 137 -12.99 -1.22 19.94
CA LYS A 137 -13.52 -1.10 21.31
C LYS A 137 -12.64 -1.75 22.36
N LEU A 138 -11.95 -2.84 22.02
CA LEU A 138 -11.01 -3.49 22.93
C LEU A 138 -9.74 -2.65 23.12
N MET A 139 -9.34 -1.92 22.09
CA MET A 139 -8.21 -1.01 22.13
C MET A 139 -8.53 0.30 22.85
N ASP A 140 -9.71 0.89 22.64
CA ASP A 140 -10.08 2.18 23.25
C ASP A 140 -10.02 2.12 24.78
N LYS A 141 -10.46 0.99 25.38
CA LYS A 141 -10.36 0.72 26.82
C LYS A 141 -8.92 0.70 27.38
N VAL A 142 -7.92 0.59 26.50
CA VAL A 142 -6.51 0.43 26.85
C VAL A 142 -5.69 1.67 26.44
N ILE A 143 -6.07 2.29 25.32
CA ILE A 143 -5.42 3.48 24.74
C ILE A 143 -5.67 4.72 25.60
N ASP A 144 -6.79 4.81 26.32
CA ASP A 144 -7.04 5.89 27.29
C ASP A 144 -5.92 6.06 28.33
N LYS A 145 -5.03 5.06 28.48
CA LYS A 145 -3.86 5.09 29.37
C LYS A 145 -2.51 5.17 28.64
N ARG A 146 -2.48 5.41 27.32
CA ARG A 146 -1.26 5.49 26.46
C ARG A 146 -0.26 4.33 26.59
N HIS A 147 -0.69 3.14 27.01
CA HIS A 147 0.21 2.00 27.27
C HIS A 147 0.24 0.98 26.13
N TRP A 148 1.01 1.26 25.06
CA TRP A 148 1.11 0.39 23.87
C TRP A 148 1.73 -0.99 24.13
N ASN A 149 2.53 -1.12 25.19
CA ASN A 149 3.19 -2.38 25.57
C ASN A 149 2.39 -3.20 26.58
N LYS A 150 1.21 -2.75 26.99
CA LYS A 150 0.39 -3.48 27.94
C LYS A 150 -0.20 -4.74 27.30
N TRP A 151 -0.28 -5.79 28.10
CA TRP A 151 -0.98 -7.02 27.76
C TRP A 151 -2.48 -6.85 27.98
N THR A 152 -3.25 -7.19 26.97
CA THR A 152 -4.71 -7.05 26.94
C THR A 152 -5.33 -8.37 26.54
N GLN A 153 -6.37 -8.79 27.25
CA GLN A 153 -7.06 -10.01 26.89
C GLN A 153 -7.95 -9.75 25.68
N LEU A 154 -7.73 -10.51 24.60
CA LEU A 154 -8.54 -10.39 23.40
C LEU A 154 -9.91 -11.07 23.64
N SER A 155 -10.99 -10.30 23.56
CA SER A 155 -12.34 -10.82 23.77
C SER A 155 -12.75 -11.78 22.66
N LYS A 156 -13.48 -12.85 23.04
CA LYS A 156 -14.13 -13.76 22.08
C LYS A 156 -15.10 -13.02 21.13
N SER A 157 -15.62 -11.86 21.53
CA SER A 157 -16.48 -11.02 20.69
C SER A 157 -15.80 -10.45 19.44
N ALA A 158 -14.46 -10.48 19.36
CA ALA A 158 -13.71 -10.07 18.17
C ALA A 158 -13.52 -11.22 17.15
N ILE A 159 -13.80 -12.47 17.52
CA ILE A 159 -13.61 -13.63 16.64
C ILE A 159 -14.44 -13.54 15.34
N PRO A 160 -15.71 -13.09 15.35
CA PRO A 160 -16.49 -12.91 14.12
C PRO A 160 -15.84 -11.93 13.16
N ASP A 161 -15.46 -10.74 13.64
CA ASP A 161 -14.76 -9.70 12.86
C ASP A 161 -13.46 -10.24 12.26
N ILE A 162 -12.61 -10.88 13.08
CA ILE A 162 -11.35 -11.48 12.62
C ILE A 162 -11.60 -12.56 11.57
N THR A 163 -12.63 -13.40 11.76
CA THR A 163 -12.96 -14.47 10.81
C THR A 163 -13.46 -13.92 9.48
N TRP A 164 -14.25 -12.85 9.51
CA TRP A 164 -14.69 -12.16 8.31
C TRP A 164 -13.49 -11.61 7.53
N TRP A 165 -12.54 -10.97 8.21
CA TRP A 165 -11.32 -10.45 7.57
C TRP A 165 -10.46 -11.55 6.95
N ILE A 166 -10.25 -12.66 7.67
CA ILE A 166 -9.51 -13.81 7.12
C ILE A 166 -10.18 -14.32 5.85
N SER A 167 -11.51 -14.46 5.84
CA SER A 167 -12.25 -14.89 4.65
C SER A 167 -12.09 -13.91 3.50
N LYS A 168 -12.25 -12.60 3.73
CA LYS A 168 -12.13 -11.59 2.67
C LYS A 168 -10.73 -11.49 2.08
N LEU A 169 -9.70 -11.60 2.92
CA LEU A 169 -8.30 -11.60 2.48
C LEU A 169 -7.90 -12.91 1.79
N ALA A 170 -8.53 -14.04 2.14
CA ALA A 170 -8.31 -15.30 1.44
C ALA A 170 -8.85 -15.24 0.01
N HIS A 171 -10.07 -14.73 -0.19
CA HIS A 171 -10.67 -14.55 -1.52
C HIS A 171 -9.97 -13.44 -2.33
N ASN A 172 -9.48 -12.39 -1.66
CA ASN A 172 -8.77 -11.24 -2.23
C ASN A 172 -9.41 -10.67 -3.51
N GLN A 173 -10.74 -10.59 -3.56
CA GLN A 173 -11.43 -10.14 -4.75
C GLN A 173 -10.97 -8.72 -5.14
N PRO A 174 -10.61 -8.49 -6.41
CA PRO A 174 -10.28 -7.15 -6.89
C PRO A 174 -11.46 -6.21 -6.72
N GLN A 175 -11.16 -4.96 -6.34
CA GLN A 175 -12.13 -3.89 -6.33
C GLN A 175 -11.98 -3.09 -7.62
N CYS A 176 -13.00 -3.13 -8.48
CA CYS A 176 -13.04 -2.31 -9.70
C CYS A 176 -13.40 -0.85 -9.39
N PHE A 177 -12.86 0.10 -10.16
CA PHE A 177 -13.15 1.54 -10.05
C PHE A 177 -14.03 2.09 -11.18
N THR A 178 -14.70 1.21 -11.95
CA THR A 178 -15.34 1.54 -13.23
C THR A 178 -16.54 2.48 -13.24
N LYS A 179 -16.90 3.15 -12.14
CA LYS A 179 -17.90 4.25 -12.16
C LYS A 179 -17.54 5.37 -11.19
N ILE A 180 -16.65 6.26 -11.61
CA ILE A 180 -16.66 7.66 -11.19
C ILE A 180 -16.69 8.47 -12.48
N ASN A 181 -17.69 9.33 -12.64
CA ASN A 181 -17.96 10.14 -13.84
C ASN A 181 -16.87 11.18 -14.21
N LYS A 182 -15.62 10.97 -13.80
CA LYS A 182 -14.39 11.64 -14.26
C LYS A 182 -13.20 10.67 -14.08
N PRO A 183 -12.59 10.13 -15.14
CA PRO A 183 -11.47 9.18 -15.02
C PRO A 183 -10.18 9.93 -14.66
N LYS A 184 -9.99 10.26 -13.38
CA LYS A 184 -8.79 11.01 -12.95
C LYS A 184 -7.63 10.14 -12.46
N VAL A 185 -7.84 8.89 -12.05
CA VAL A 185 -6.77 8.15 -11.35
C VAL A 185 -6.05 7.13 -12.24
N LEU A 186 -6.78 6.33 -13.03
CA LEU A 186 -6.21 5.33 -13.95
C LEU A 186 -7.06 5.33 -15.22
N GLY A 187 -6.45 5.49 -16.39
CA GLY A 187 -7.13 5.44 -17.69
C GLY A 187 -7.12 4.03 -18.27
N LEU A 188 -8.16 3.65 -19.01
CA LEU A 188 -8.22 2.32 -19.62
C LEU A 188 -7.04 2.20 -20.59
N LEU A 189 -6.36 1.05 -20.56
CA LEU A 189 -5.18 0.76 -21.37
C LEU A 189 -3.92 1.60 -21.04
N SER A 190 -3.96 2.48 -20.04
CA SER A 190 -2.77 3.24 -19.65
C SER A 190 -1.66 2.29 -19.22
N GLN A 191 -0.46 2.53 -19.73
CA GLN A 191 0.74 1.95 -19.18
C GLN A 191 1.15 2.71 -17.93
N VAL A 192 1.87 2.00 -17.08
CA VAL A 192 2.30 2.43 -15.76
C VAL A 192 3.74 2.03 -15.59
N SER A 193 4.50 2.89 -14.93
CA SER A 193 5.86 2.61 -14.53
C SER A 193 6.18 3.36 -13.23
N THR A 194 7.05 2.78 -12.42
CA THR A 194 7.40 3.27 -11.08
C THR A 194 8.88 3.52 -10.93
N VAL A 195 9.20 4.62 -10.25
CA VAL A 195 10.55 4.96 -9.81
C VAL A 195 10.51 5.06 -8.29
N ARG A 196 11.38 4.31 -7.62
CA ARG A 196 11.53 4.33 -6.16
C ARG A 196 12.89 4.90 -5.79
N ILE A 197 12.89 5.85 -4.87
CA ILE A 197 14.11 6.51 -4.38
C ILE A 197 14.65 5.74 -3.17
N SER A 198 15.95 5.50 -3.13
CA SER A 198 16.62 4.86 -2.00
C SER A 198 16.95 5.88 -0.90
N SER A 199 16.67 5.52 0.34
CA SER A 199 17.09 6.27 1.53
C SER A 199 18.54 5.99 1.95
N ILE A 200 19.22 5.03 1.30
CA ILE A 200 20.54 4.53 1.71
C ILE A 200 21.54 4.73 0.56
N PRO A 201 22.70 5.37 0.80
CA PRO A 201 23.86 5.31 -0.09
C PRO A 201 24.23 3.87 -0.39
N GLN A 202 24.20 3.46 -1.65
CA GLN A 202 24.94 2.26 -2.03
C GLN A 202 26.41 2.58 -1.78
N VAL A 203 26.93 2.11 -0.65
CA VAL A 203 28.37 2.04 -0.41
C VAL A 203 28.91 1.08 -1.47
N HIS A 204 29.26 1.62 -2.63
CA HIS A 204 30.14 0.92 -3.55
C HIS A 204 31.48 0.79 -2.81
N GLY A 205 31.89 -0.46 -2.62
CA GLY A 205 33.14 -0.80 -1.96
C GLY A 205 34.28 -0.03 -2.59
N ILE A 206 34.95 0.76 -1.75
CA ILE A 206 36.33 1.14 -1.97
C ILE A 206 37.15 0.02 -1.34
N LEU A 207 37.72 -0.83 -2.19
CA LEU A 207 39.04 -1.40 -1.98
C LEU A 207 39.91 -0.94 -3.14
#